data_AF-A0A357LEZ6-F1
#
_entry.id   AF-A0A357LEZ6-F1
#
_cell.length_a   1.000
_cell.length_b   1.000
_cell.length_c   1.000
_cell.angle_alpha   90.00
_cell.angle_beta   90.00
_cell.angle_gamma   90.00
#
_symmetry.space_group_name_H-M   'P 1'
#
loop_
_entity.id
_entity.type
_entity.pdbx_description
1 polymer ?
#
loop_
_entity_poly.entity_id
_entity_poly.type
_entity_poly.pdbx_seq_one_letter_code
_entity_poly.pdbx_strand_id
1 'polypeptide(L)'
;AARRADERRAFLDAAGWGAAIALPMAGDASTRSYERLTLGDRRAVLMNAPPAAESAACPPDASPAERRRLGYNAMARLAGPNLNAFTAIAGALRAAGLSAPGIYAADPALGFAVIEDLGDDLYARAIPAGADEFELYASAIDALLALHQAAPEAPDQAGYRMLTYDRTAMEAEVMLVPDWYWPHLKGEAAGEAIKADYAGAWSEALAKLPQPSTLVMR
;
A
#
# COMPACT_ATOMS: atom_id res chain seq x y z
N ALA A 1 -14.48 16.49 -11.33
CA ALA A 1 -13.97 17.43 -10.32
C ALA A 1 -15.06 17.86 -9.33
N ALA A 2 -16.12 18.58 -9.76
CA ALA A 2 -17.18 19.07 -8.87
C ALA A 2 -17.83 17.98 -8.01
N ARG A 3 -18.31 16.89 -8.62
CA ARG A 3 -18.89 15.74 -7.90
C ARG A 3 -17.99 15.18 -6.80
N ARG A 4 -16.67 15.09 -7.03
CA ARG A 4 -15.72 14.55 -6.05
C ARG A 4 -15.54 15.49 -4.87
N ALA A 5 -15.56 16.80 -5.12
CA ALA A 5 -15.51 17.81 -4.07
C ALA A 5 -16.78 17.77 -3.20
N ASP A 6 -17.95 17.54 -3.81
CA ASP A 6 -19.22 17.37 -3.09
C ASP A 6 -19.23 16.08 -2.25
N GLU A 7 -18.80 14.96 -2.82
CA GLU A 7 -18.63 13.68 -2.10
C GLU A 7 -17.66 13.84 -0.91
N ARG A 8 -16.52 14.51 -1.13
CA ARG A 8 -15.56 14.84 -0.07
C ARG A 8 -16.19 15.69 1.03
N ARG A 9 -16.95 16.73 0.68
CA ARG A 9 -17.61 17.61 1.66
C ARG A 9 -18.61 16.83 2.49
N ALA A 10 -19.50 16.07 1.85
CA ALA A 10 -20.50 15.25 2.52
C ALA A 10 -19.86 14.21 3.46
N PHE A 11 -18.78 13.56 3.02
CA PHE A 11 -18.01 12.63 3.86
C PHE A 11 -17.42 13.32 5.11
N LEU A 12 -16.76 14.48 4.94
CA LEU A 12 -16.19 15.22 6.07
C LEU A 12 -17.27 15.72 7.04
N ASP A 13 -18.41 16.20 6.53
CA ASP A 13 -19.53 16.64 7.36
C ASP A 13 -20.06 15.48 8.21
N ALA A 14 -20.28 14.31 7.59
CA ALA A 14 -20.72 13.09 8.29
C ALA A 14 -19.69 12.56 9.29
N ALA A 15 -18.39 12.70 8.99
CA ALA A 15 -17.30 12.30 9.87
C ALA A 15 -17.02 13.29 11.01
N GLY A 16 -17.74 14.43 11.08
CA GLY A 16 -17.52 15.45 12.11
C GLY A 16 -16.27 16.32 11.88
N TRP A 17 -15.83 16.43 10.63
CA TRP A 17 -14.70 17.23 10.17
C TRP A 17 -15.08 18.29 9.13
N GLY A 18 -16.38 18.53 8.92
CA GLY A 18 -16.91 19.45 7.91
C GLY A 18 -16.38 20.89 7.98
N ALA A 19 -16.16 21.38 9.20
CA ALA A 19 -15.62 22.72 9.49
C ALA A 19 -14.08 22.77 9.58
N ALA A 20 -13.39 21.65 9.33
CA ALA A 20 -11.94 21.61 9.44
C ALA A 20 -11.26 22.42 8.34
N ILE A 21 -10.14 23.04 8.68
CA ILE A 21 -9.21 23.59 7.69
C ILE A 21 -8.44 22.40 7.11
N ALA A 22 -8.43 22.29 5.78
CA ALA A 22 -7.74 21.23 5.05
C ALA A 22 -6.56 21.79 4.27
N LEU A 23 -5.37 21.25 4.49
CA LEU A 23 -4.14 21.64 3.78
C LEU A 23 -3.55 20.44 3.05
N PRO A 24 -3.25 20.55 1.73
CA PRO A 24 -2.64 19.47 0.98
C PRO A 24 -1.32 19.00 1.59
N MET A 25 -1.07 17.69 1.57
CA MET A 25 0.19 17.08 1.97
C MET A 25 0.94 16.58 0.74
N ALA A 26 2.23 16.26 0.92
CA ALA A 26 3.00 15.58 -0.12
C ALA A 26 2.33 14.25 -0.46
N GLY A 27 2.20 13.98 -1.77
CA GLY A 27 1.70 12.70 -2.25
C GLY A 27 2.69 11.57 -2.00
N ASP A 28 2.19 10.34 -2.12
CA ASP A 28 3.01 9.14 -2.23
C ASP A 28 3.15 8.74 -3.70
N ALA A 29 3.84 7.62 -3.97
CA ALA A 29 3.96 7.06 -5.32
C ALA A 29 2.69 6.31 -5.78
N SER A 30 1.51 6.69 -5.29
CA SER A 30 0.22 6.09 -5.64
C SER A 30 -0.75 7.13 -6.21
N THR A 31 -1.96 6.68 -6.56
CA THR A 31 -3.05 7.58 -6.97
C THR A 31 -3.76 8.28 -5.81
N ARG A 32 -3.33 8.00 -4.57
CA ARG A 32 -3.91 8.58 -3.35
C ARG A 32 -3.42 10.00 -3.16
N SER A 33 -4.27 10.80 -2.52
CA SER A 33 -3.93 12.16 -2.09
C SER A 33 -4.31 12.34 -0.64
N TYR A 34 -3.58 13.24 0.03
CA TYR A 34 -3.70 13.46 1.46
C TYR A 34 -3.87 14.94 1.76
N GLU A 35 -4.74 15.25 2.71
CA GLU A 35 -4.92 16.60 3.25
C GLU A 35 -4.87 16.53 4.78
N ARG A 36 -4.05 17.36 5.41
CA ARG A 36 -4.06 17.53 6.85
C ARG A 36 -5.29 18.34 7.23
N LEU A 37 -6.09 17.81 8.15
CA LEU A 37 -7.27 18.43 8.71
C LEU A 37 -6.97 19.00 10.10
N THR A 38 -7.37 20.25 10.34
CA THR A 38 -7.31 20.89 11.65
C THR A 38 -8.70 21.39 12.05
N LEU A 39 -9.20 20.96 13.22
CA LEU A 39 -10.46 21.44 13.80
C LEU A 39 -10.27 21.74 15.28
N GLY A 40 -10.11 23.04 15.62
CA GLY A 40 -9.67 23.45 16.94
C GLY A 40 -8.31 22.83 17.25
N ASP A 41 -8.21 22.11 18.36
CA ASP A 41 -6.99 21.40 18.78
C ASP A 41 -6.87 19.98 18.18
N ARG A 42 -7.89 19.51 17.45
CA ARG A 42 -7.85 18.17 16.84
C ARG A 42 -7.14 18.21 15.49
N ARG A 43 -6.34 17.17 15.23
CA ARG A 43 -5.68 16.93 13.94
C ARG A 43 -6.02 15.55 13.40
N ALA A 44 -6.09 15.44 12.08
CA ALA A 44 -6.26 14.20 11.34
C ALA A 44 -5.73 14.37 9.92
N VAL A 45 -5.67 13.28 9.16
CA VAL A 45 -5.39 13.29 7.73
C VAL A 45 -6.61 12.76 7.00
N LEU A 46 -7.09 13.51 6.01
CA LEU A 46 -8.00 12.99 4.99
C LEU A 46 -7.18 12.26 3.94
N MET A 47 -7.40 10.96 3.81
CA MET A 47 -6.98 10.18 2.66
C MET A 47 -8.10 10.17 1.62
N ASN A 48 -7.76 10.50 0.38
CA ASN A 48 -8.59 10.34 -0.80
C ASN A 48 -7.93 9.32 -1.73
N ALA A 49 -8.54 8.14 -1.84
CA ALA A 49 -8.12 7.02 -2.67
C ALA A 49 -9.23 6.73 -3.70
N PRO A 50 -9.30 7.47 -4.82
CA PRO A 50 -10.42 7.37 -5.75
C PRO A 50 -10.58 5.94 -6.28
N PRO A 51 -11.79 5.35 -6.19
CA PRO A 51 -12.05 4.04 -6.77
C PRO A 51 -11.72 4.02 -8.26
N ALA A 52 -11.10 2.94 -8.74
CA ALA A 52 -10.70 2.73 -10.14
C ALA A 52 -9.67 3.72 -10.72
N ALA A 53 -8.93 4.44 -9.87
CA ALA A 53 -7.80 5.26 -10.33
C ALA A 53 -6.61 4.43 -10.87
N GLU A 54 -6.57 3.15 -10.54
CA GLU A 54 -5.52 2.21 -10.97
C GLU A 54 -6.14 0.93 -11.56
N SER A 55 -5.28 0.08 -12.14
CA SER A 55 -5.69 -1.26 -12.58
C SER A 55 -6.32 -2.06 -11.43
N ALA A 56 -7.26 -2.94 -11.79
CA ALA A 56 -8.03 -3.71 -10.81
C ALA A 56 -7.11 -4.56 -9.92
N ALA A 57 -7.42 -4.59 -8.61
CA ALA A 57 -6.81 -5.54 -7.69
C ALA A 57 -7.14 -6.98 -8.11
N CYS A 58 -6.34 -7.94 -7.66
CA CYS A 58 -6.56 -9.36 -7.93
C CYS A 58 -7.87 -9.83 -7.28
N PRO A 59 -8.85 -10.38 -8.04
CA PRO A 59 -9.94 -11.14 -7.45
C PRO A 59 -9.37 -12.36 -6.69
N PRO A 60 -9.96 -12.76 -5.55
CA PRO A 60 -9.40 -13.83 -4.72
C PRO A 60 -9.16 -15.15 -5.44
N ASP A 61 -10.06 -15.53 -6.35
CA ASP A 61 -10.06 -16.82 -7.03
C ASP A 61 -9.52 -16.73 -8.47
N ALA A 62 -8.90 -15.60 -8.85
CA ALA A 62 -8.41 -15.40 -10.20
C ALA A 62 -7.21 -16.31 -10.52
N SER A 63 -7.34 -17.06 -11.61
CA SER A 63 -6.25 -17.84 -12.20
C SER A 63 -5.11 -16.93 -12.69
N PRO A 64 -3.89 -17.47 -12.87
CA PRO A 64 -2.78 -16.71 -13.45
C PRO A 64 -3.10 -16.11 -14.83
N ALA A 65 -3.90 -16.80 -15.64
CA ALA A 65 -4.32 -16.29 -16.94
C ALA A 65 -5.29 -15.09 -16.81
N GLU A 66 -6.21 -15.13 -15.86
CA GLU A 66 -7.10 -14.00 -15.57
C GLU A 66 -6.33 -12.79 -15.04
N ARG A 67 -5.38 -13.02 -14.12
CA ARG A 67 -4.52 -11.96 -13.58
C ARG A 67 -3.74 -11.24 -14.68
N ARG A 68 -3.14 -11.98 -15.64
CA ARG A 68 -2.45 -11.38 -16.79
C ARG A 68 -3.35 -10.46 -17.61
N ARG A 69 -4.62 -10.82 -17.79
CA ARG A 69 -5.60 -9.99 -18.51
C ARG A 69 -6.00 -8.73 -17.73
N LEU A 70 -6.02 -8.81 -16.40
CA LEU A 70 -6.36 -7.69 -15.51
C LEU A 70 -5.19 -6.69 -15.33
N GLY A 71 -3.96 -7.12 -15.60
CA GLY A 71 -2.77 -6.27 -15.59
C GLY A 71 -1.94 -6.39 -14.31
N TYR A 72 -1.06 -5.41 -14.11
CA TYR A 72 0.01 -5.50 -13.12
C TYR A 72 -0.51 -5.65 -11.68
N ASN A 73 -1.50 -4.88 -11.24
CA ASN A 73 -1.99 -4.98 -9.85
C ASN A 73 -2.53 -6.39 -9.53
N ALA A 74 -3.25 -6.99 -10.47
CA ALA A 74 -3.74 -8.36 -10.32
C ALA A 74 -2.60 -9.39 -10.37
N MET A 75 -1.62 -9.20 -11.26
CA MET A 75 -0.43 -10.05 -11.33
C MET A 75 0.39 -10.00 -10.06
N ALA A 76 0.61 -8.82 -9.49
CA ALA A 76 1.43 -8.58 -8.31
C ALA A 76 0.68 -8.77 -6.97
N ARG A 77 -0.64 -9.01 -7.00
CA ARG A 77 -1.53 -8.99 -5.81
C ARG A 77 -1.47 -7.65 -5.06
N LEU A 78 -1.32 -6.55 -5.78
CA LEU A 78 -1.42 -5.20 -5.22
C LEU A 78 -2.89 -4.86 -4.91
N ALA A 79 -3.09 -4.19 -3.78
CA ALA A 79 -4.40 -3.72 -3.37
C ALA A 79 -4.89 -2.50 -4.18
N GLY A 80 -4.00 -1.77 -4.85
CA GLY A 80 -4.33 -0.54 -5.57
C GLY A 80 -5.06 0.48 -4.66
N PRO A 81 -6.17 1.10 -5.11
CA PRO A 81 -6.93 2.06 -4.31
C PRO A 81 -7.89 1.39 -3.32
N ASN A 82 -7.80 0.08 -3.08
CA ASN A 82 -8.72 -0.62 -2.16
C ASN A 82 -8.53 -0.14 -0.72
N LEU A 83 -9.45 0.71 -0.26
CA LEU A 83 -9.41 1.27 1.08
C LEU A 83 -9.60 0.20 2.18
N ASN A 84 -10.36 -0.86 1.91
CA ASN A 84 -10.54 -1.96 2.87
C ASN A 84 -9.21 -2.66 3.17
N ALA A 85 -8.31 -2.76 2.17
CA ALA A 85 -6.98 -3.30 2.38
C ALA A 85 -6.18 -2.44 3.37
N PHE A 86 -6.20 -1.11 3.18
CA PHE A 86 -5.53 -0.18 4.07
C PHE A 86 -6.07 -0.27 5.51
N THR A 87 -7.40 -0.22 5.69
CA THR A 87 -8.01 -0.25 7.02
C THR A 87 -7.81 -1.60 7.73
N ALA A 88 -7.85 -2.71 6.99
CA ALA A 88 -7.64 -4.04 7.54
C ALA A 88 -6.19 -4.23 8.02
N ILE A 89 -5.20 -3.79 7.22
CA ILE A 89 -3.78 -3.87 7.60
C ILE A 89 -3.47 -2.91 8.75
N ALA A 90 -3.99 -1.68 8.73
CA ALA A 90 -3.85 -0.75 9.85
C ALA A 90 -4.41 -1.35 11.15
N GLY A 91 -5.59 -1.98 11.10
CA GLY A 91 -6.18 -2.69 12.23
C GLY A 91 -5.31 -3.84 12.74
N ALA A 92 -4.80 -4.69 11.84
CA ALA A 92 -3.94 -5.82 12.19
C ALA A 92 -2.62 -5.36 12.85
N LEU A 93 -1.98 -4.33 12.30
CA LEU A 93 -0.74 -3.77 12.87
C LEU A 93 -0.98 -3.16 14.25
N ARG A 94 -2.09 -2.43 14.45
CA ARG A 94 -2.45 -1.87 15.76
C ARG A 94 -2.78 -2.95 16.78
N ALA A 95 -3.48 -4.01 16.36
CA ALA A 95 -3.75 -5.16 17.22
C ALA A 95 -2.46 -5.89 17.64
N ALA A 96 -1.41 -5.84 16.80
CA ALA A 96 -0.07 -6.30 17.12
C ALA A 96 0.76 -5.30 17.96
N GLY A 97 0.17 -4.17 18.40
CA GLY A 97 0.84 -3.18 19.24
C GLY A 97 1.67 -2.13 18.48
N LEU A 98 1.57 -2.07 17.16
CA LEU A 98 2.32 -1.13 16.33
C LEU A 98 1.53 0.17 16.06
N SER A 99 2.26 1.26 15.84
CA SER A 99 1.71 2.60 15.62
C SER A 99 1.28 2.85 14.16
N ALA A 100 0.47 1.97 13.56
CA ALA A 100 -0.21 2.29 12.30
C ALA A 100 -1.35 3.30 12.54
N PRO A 101 -1.74 4.14 11.56
CA PRO A 101 -2.73 5.20 11.77
C PRO A 101 -4.07 4.65 12.28
N GLY A 102 -4.61 5.25 13.35
CA GLY A 102 -6.00 5.03 13.74
C GLY A 102 -6.96 5.46 12.63
N ILE A 103 -8.07 4.74 12.49
CA ILE A 103 -9.12 5.06 11.50
C ILE A 103 -10.28 5.72 12.25
N TYR A 104 -10.49 7.02 12.02
CA TYR A 104 -11.59 7.78 12.65
C TYR A 104 -12.90 7.65 11.87
N ALA A 105 -12.81 7.64 10.54
CA ALA A 105 -13.94 7.39 9.64
C ALA A 105 -13.43 6.80 8.32
N ALA A 106 -14.21 5.96 7.66
CA ALA A 106 -13.90 5.45 6.34
C ALA A 106 -15.17 5.21 5.53
N ASP A 107 -15.13 5.55 4.25
CA ASP A 107 -16.11 5.18 3.23
C ASP A 107 -15.35 4.47 2.10
N PRO A 108 -15.29 3.13 2.10
CA PRO A 108 -14.59 2.37 1.06
C PRO A 108 -15.25 2.44 -0.31
N ALA A 109 -16.55 2.69 -0.39
CA ALA A 109 -17.27 2.78 -1.65
C ALA A 109 -16.90 4.08 -2.38
N LEU A 110 -16.74 5.17 -1.64
CA LEU A 110 -16.24 6.44 -2.16
C LEU A 110 -14.71 6.53 -2.12
N GLY A 111 -14.00 5.70 -1.36
CA GLY A 111 -12.54 5.74 -1.25
C GLY A 111 -12.05 6.96 -0.45
N PHE A 112 -12.70 7.26 0.68
CA PHE A 112 -12.25 8.29 1.61
C PHE A 112 -12.02 7.72 3.00
N ALA A 113 -10.98 8.18 3.69
CA ALA A 113 -10.80 7.92 5.12
C ALA A 113 -10.32 9.18 5.84
N VAL A 114 -10.80 9.36 7.07
CA VAL A 114 -10.16 10.25 8.04
C VAL A 114 -9.34 9.39 8.98
N ILE A 115 -8.04 9.60 8.99
CA ILE A 115 -7.07 8.81 9.75
C ILE A 115 -6.29 9.68 10.73
N GLU A 116 -5.70 9.04 11.72
CA GLU A 116 -4.79 9.66 12.68
C GLU A 116 -3.62 10.36 11.98
N ASP A 117 -3.26 11.55 12.48
CA ASP A 117 -2.09 12.29 12.04
C ASP A 117 -0.90 11.91 12.94
N LEU A 118 0.02 11.11 12.41
CA LEU A 118 1.21 10.65 13.14
C LEU A 118 2.33 11.70 13.22
N GLY A 119 2.10 12.92 12.72
CA GLY A 119 3.06 14.02 12.77
C GLY A 119 3.95 14.12 11.53
N ASP A 120 5.05 14.88 11.68
CA ASP A 120 5.91 15.30 10.56
C ASP A 120 7.37 14.87 10.70
N ASP A 121 7.72 14.19 11.79
CA ASP A 121 9.08 13.82 12.16
C ASP A 121 9.54 12.56 11.41
N LEU A 122 9.45 12.62 10.08
CA LEU A 122 9.98 11.60 9.18
C LEU A 122 11.47 11.41 9.45
N TYR A 123 11.96 10.16 9.44
CA TYR A 123 13.39 9.87 9.64
C TYR A 123 14.28 10.63 8.63
N ALA A 124 13.81 10.75 7.38
CA ALA A 124 14.48 11.52 6.33
C ALA A 124 14.64 13.02 6.63
N ARG A 125 13.89 13.56 7.60
CA ARG A 125 14.03 14.94 8.09
C ARG A 125 14.73 15.00 9.45
N ALA A 126 14.39 14.09 10.35
CA ALA A 126 14.91 14.06 11.71
C ALA A 126 16.43 13.78 11.74
N ILE A 127 16.92 12.83 10.93
CA ILE A 127 18.35 12.46 10.91
C ILE A 127 19.20 13.65 10.43
N PRO A 128 18.92 14.30 9.28
CA PRO A 128 19.66 15.51 8.90
C PRO A 128 19.55 16.67 9.90
N ALA A 129 18.49 16.72 10.70
CA ALA A 129 18.30 17.72 11.75
C ALA A 129 19.03 17.37 13.07
N GLY A 130 19.73 16.25 13.14
CA GLY A 130 20.58 15.86 14.27
C GLY A 130 20.02 14.77 15.18
N ALA A 131 18.92 14.12 14.81
CA ALA A 131 18.48 12.91 15.52
C ALA A 131 19.49 11.77 15.31
N ASP A 132 19.65 10.91 16.31
CA ASP A 132 20.56 9.77 16.22
C ASP A 132 19.99 8.73 15.24
N GLU A 133 20.69 8.55 14.12
CA GLU A 133 20.30 7.58 13.09
C GLU A 133 20.28 6.14 13.61
N PHE A 134 21.24 5.78 14.45
CA PHE A 134 21.33 4.43 14.98
C PHE A 134 20.13 4.12 15.89
N GLU A 135 19.79 5.04 16.81
CA GLU A 135 18.63 4.84 17.71
C GLU A 135 17.31 4.74 16.94
N LEU A 136 17.14 5.57 15.89
CA LEU A 136 15.96 5.54 15.04
C LEU A 136 15.85 4.21 14.28
N TYR A 137 16.92 3.76 13.60
CA TYR A 137 16.88 2.49 12.89
C TYR A 137 16.81 1.29 13.84
N ALA A 138 17.39 1.36 15.04
CA ALA A 138 17.22 0.33 16.07
C ALA A 138 15.74 0.21 16.48
N SER A 139 15.07 1.33 16.71
CA SER A 139 13.62 1.36 17.02
C SER A 139 12.77 0.80 15.88
N ALA A 140 13.13 1.09 14.62
CA ALA A 140 12.45 0.52 13.46
C ALA A 140 12.65 -1.01 13.37
N ILE A 141 13.85 -1.51 13.67
CA ILE A 141 14.12 -2.95 13.74
C ILE A 141 13.30 -3.60 14.86
N ASP A 142 13.21 -2.98 16.03
CA ASP A 142 12.39 -3.47 17.14
C ASP A 142 10.90 -3.58 16.74
N ALA A 143 10.39 -2.64 15.96
CA ALA A 143 9.04 -2.72 15.41
C ALA A 143 8.85 -3.92 14.46
N LEU A 144 9.85 -4.23 13.62
CA LEU A 144 9.82 -5.41 12.76
C LEU A 144 9.90 -6.71 13.57
N LEU A 145 10.72 -6.74 14.62
CA LEU A 145 10.80 -7.87 15.54
C LEU A 145 9.46 -8.10 16.24
N ALA A 146 8.82 -7.04 16.73
CA ALA A 146 7.49 -7.11 17.33
C ALA A 146 6.44 -7.63 16.34
N LEU A 147 6.45 -7.18 15.09
CA LEU A 147 5.56 -7.68 14.04
C LEU A 147 5.77 -9.18 13.77
N HIS A 148 7.03 -9.61 13.64
CA HIS A 148 7.37 -11.01 13.42
C HIS A 148 6.98 -11.91 14.60
N GLN A 149 7.13 -11.43 15.83
CA GLN A 149 6.73 -12.16 17.03
C GLN A 149 5.21 -12.25 17.18
N ALA A 150 4.50 -11.16 16.89
CA ALA A 150 3.04 -11.14 16.92
C ALA A 150 2.42 -12.05 15.86
N ALA A 151 3.09 -12.21 14.71
CA ALA A 151 2.69 -13.07 13.60
C ALA A 151 1.18 -12.96 13.29
N PRO A 152 0.66 -11.74 13.03
CA PRO A 152 -0.77 -11.52 12.90
C PRO A 152 -1.33 -12.35 11.74
N GLU A 153 -2.52 -12.92 11.95
CA GLU A 153 -3.23 -13.67 10.92
C GLU A 153 -3.50 -12.78 9.69
N ALA A 154 -3.44 -13.37 8.50
CA ALA A 154 -3.77 -12.68 7.27
C ALA A 154 -5.22 -12.18 7.31
N PRO A 155 -5.48 -10.86 7.15
CA PRO A 155 -6.85 -10.34 7.24
C PRO A 155 -7.77 -10.98 6.19
N ASP A 156 -8.91 -11.51 6.64
CA ASP A 156 -10.01 -11.97 5.78
C ASP A 156 -11.35 -11.46 6.35
N GLN A 157 -11.52 -10.14 6.32
CA GLN A 157 -12.69 -9.47 6.89
C GLN A 157 -12.94 -8.10 6.25
N ALA A 158 -14.09 -7.51 6.57
CA ALA A 158 -14.47 -6.15 6.12
C ALA A 158 -14.36 -5.95 4.60
N GLY A 159 -14.70 -6.97 3.80
CA GLY A 159 -14.66 -6.91 2.34
C GLY A 159 -13.26 -6.92 1.75
N TYR A 160 -12.25 -7.35 2.50
CA TYR A 160 -10.89 -7.56 2.02
C TYR A 160 -10.34 -8.91 2.49
N ARG A 161 -9.74 -9.64 1.55
CA ARG A 161 -8.95 -10.84 1.81
C ARG A 161 -7.51 -10.57 1.42
N MET A 162 -6.59 -10.69 2.38
CA MET A 162 -5.17 -10.67 2.10
C MET A 162 -4.79 -11.95 1.35
N LEU A 163 -4.27 -11.76 0.15
CA LEU A 163 -3.93 -12.85 -0.75
C LEU A 163 -2.46 -13.24 -0.55
N THR A 164 -2.19 -14.55 -0.46
CA THR A 164 -0.82 -15.11 -0.40
C THR A 164 0.09 -14.53 -1.47
N TYR A 165 1.31 -14.13 -1.15
CA TYR A 165 2.28 -13.71 -2.16
C TYR A 165 2.79 -14.95 -2.93
N ASP A 166 2.07 -15.34 -3.97
CA ASP A 166 2.28 -16.59 -4.69
C ASP A 166 3.33 -16.49 -5.81
N ARG A 167 3.64 -17.63 -6.45
CA ARG A 167 4.60 -17.71 -7.55
C ARG A 167 4.32 -16.69 -8.66
N THR A 168 3.06 -16.53 -9.05
CA THR A 168 2.68 -15.57 -10.11
C THR A 168 2.93 -14.12 -9.68
N ALA A 169 2.77 -13.79 -8.39
CA ALA A 169 3.11 -12.47 -7.86
C ALA A 169 4.62 -12.26 -7.82
N MET A 170 5.40 -13.26 -7.38
CA MET A 170 6.86 -13.22 -7.40
C MET A 170 7.41 -13.05 -8.83
N GLU A 171 6.86 -13.79 -9.79
CA GLU A 171 7.20 -13.69 -11.21
C GLU A 171 6.89 -12.29 -11.77
N ALA A 172 5.78 -11.67 -11.37
CA ALA A 172 5.43 -10.32 -11.81
C ALA A 172 6.47 -9.29 -11.38
N GLU A 173 7.00 -9.38 -10.15
CA GLU A 173 8.00 -8.43 -9.65
C GLU A 173 9.35 -8.59 -10.33
N VAL A 174 9.84 -9.82 -10.53
CA VAL A 174 11.13 -10.03 -11.17
C VAL A 174 11.10 -9.58 -12.63
N MET A 175 9.97 -9.74 -13.31
CA MET A 175 9.81 -9.34 -14.72
C MET A 175 9.82 -7.81 -14.93
N LEU A 176 9.73 -6.99 -13.89
CA LEU A 176 9.89 -5.53 -14.00
C LEU A 176 11.25 -5.14 -14.60
N VAL A 177 12.30 -5.94 -14.39
CA VAL A 177 13.63 -5.65 -14.96
C VAL A 177 13.59 -5.68 -16.49
N PRO A 178 13.24 -6.79 -17.16
CA PRO A 178 13.17 -6.81 -18.62
C PRO A 178 11.99 -6.02 -19.20
N ASP A 179 10.89 -5.83 -18.46
CA ASP A 179 9.69 -5.15 -18.98
C ASP A 179 9.71 -3.63 -18.80
N TRP A 180 10.40 -3.09 -17.78
CA TRP A 180 10.42 -1.66 -17.48
C TRP A 180 11.84 -1.08 -17.43
N TYR A 181 12.74 -1.70 -16.68
CA TYR A 181 14.09 -1.16 -16.49
C TYR A 181 14.93 -1.25 -17.78
N TRP A 182 14.83 -2.37 -18.49
CA TRP A 182 15.54 -2.55 -19.76
C TRP A 182 15.11 -1.53 -20.82
N PRO A 183 13.81 -1.33 -21.12
CA PRO A 183 13.39 -0.25 -22.02
C PRO A 183 13.85 1.14 -21.60
N HIS A 184 13.78 1.44 -20.29
CA HIS A 184 14.26 2.72 -19.78
C HIS A 184 15.75 2.94 -20.06
N LEU A 185 16.58 1.92 -19.85
CA LEU A 185 18.03 2.02 -20.02
C LEU A 185 18.48 1.91 -21.48
N LYS A 186 17.83 1.07 -22.28
CA LYS A 186 18.25 0.72 -23.65
C LYS A 186 17.50 1.49 -24.73
N GLY A 187 16.36 2.10 -24.40
CA GLY A 187 15.49 2.79 -25.36
C GLY A 187 14.68 1.85 -26.25
N GLU A 188 14.71 0.54 -26.02
CA GLU A 188 13.99 -0.48 -26.78
C GLU A 188 13.50 -1.62 -25.88
N ALA A 189 12.47 -2.34 -26.32
CA ALA A 189 11.96 -3.49 -25.59
C ALA A 189 13.00 -4.63 -25.53
N ALA A 190 13.09 -5.32 -24.38
CA ALA A 190 13.87 -6.56 -24.31
C ALA A 190 13.29 -7.60 -25.28
N GLY A 191 14.14 -8.28 -26.04
CA GLY A 191 13.71 -9.34 -26.96
C GLY A 191 13.12 -10.54 -26.22
N GLU A 192 12.17 -11.22 -26.85
CA GLU A 192 11.46 -12.36 -26.23
C GLU A 192 12.39 -13.48 -25.74
N ALA A 193 13.49 -13.75 -26.44
CA ALA A 193 14.49 -14.72 -26.00
C ALA A 193 15.14 -14.31 -24.66
N ILE A 194 15.50 -13.03 -24.51
CA ILE A 194 16.07 -12.51 -23.26
C ILE A 194 15.06 -12.62 -22.13
N LYS A 195 13.80 -12.27 -22.39
CA LYS A 195 12.72 -12.39 -21.40
C LYS A 195 12.50 -13.83 -20.97
N ALA A 196 12.50 -14.76 -21.92
CA ALA A 196 12.34 -16.19 -21.66
C ALA A 196 13.50 -16.75 -20.83
N ASP A 197 14.75 -16.42 -21.19
CA ASP A 197 15.94 -16.86 -20.45
C ASP A 197 15.94 -16.30 -19.01
N TYR A 198 15.60 -15.02 -18.86
CA TYR A 198 15.50 -14.35 -17.57
C TYR A 198 14.41 -14.98 -16.68
N ALA A 199 13.21 -15.19 -17.25
CA ALA A 199 12.11 -15.84 -16.55
C ALA A 199 12.45 -17.30 -16.17
N GLY A 200 13.16 -18.03 -17.04
CA GLY A 200 13.62 -19.38 -16.77
C GLY A 200 14.56 -19.45 -15.56
N ALA A 201 15.56 -18.57 -15.51
CA ALA A 201 16.49 -18.49 -14.39
C ALA A 201 15.79 -18.18 -13.06
N TRP A 202 14.86 -17.22 -13.05
CA TRP A 202 14.08 -16.91 -11.86
C TRP A 202 13.12 -18.02 -11.46
N SER A 203 12.48 -18.70 -12.41
CA SER A 203 11.60 -19.84 -12.12
C SER A 203 12.34 -20.93 -11.34
N GLU A 204 13.59 -21.23 -11.73
CA GLU A 204 14.45 -22.18 -11.02
C GLU A 204 14.78 -21.72 -9.59
N ALA A 205 15.10 -20.44 -9.41
CA ALA A 205 15.37 -19.87 -8.09
C ALA A 205 14.12 -19.90 -7.18
N LEU A 206 12.98 -19.44 -7.71
CA LEU A 206 11.71 -19.38 -6.99
C LEU A 206 11.15 -20.78 -6.68
N ALA A 207 11.50 -21.81 -7.46
CA ALA A 207 11.15 -23.21 -7.17
C ALA A 207 11.79 -23.77 -5.88
N LYS A 208 12.85 -23.14 -5.40
CA LYS A 208 13.57 -23.55 -4.18
C LYS A 208 13.01 -22.89 -2.92
N LEU A 209 12.08 -21.94 -3.06
CA LEU A 209 11.52 -21.22 -1.91
C LEU A 209 10.49 -22.09 -1.17
N PRO A 210 10.43 -22.01 0.17
CA PRO A 210 9.36 -22.62 0.95
C PRO A 210 8.03 -21.91 0.68
N GLN A 211 6.94 -22.51 1.16
CA GLN A 211 5.64 -21.85 1.15
C GLN A 211 5.71 -20.54 1.96
N PRO A 212 5.05 -19.45 1.51
CA PRO A 212 5.04 -18.19 2.24
C PRO A 212 4.46 -18.36 3.65
N SER A 213 5.24 -18.00 4.66
CA SER A 213 4.87 -18.11 6.08
C SER A 213 4.95 -16.78 6.83
N THR A 214 5.17 -15.68 6.12
CA THR A 214 5.30 -14.34 6.69
C THR A 214 4.61 -13.31 5.80
N LEU A 215 4.36 -12.12 6.35
CA LEU A 215 3.88 -10.98 5.60
C LEU A 215 5.01 -10.42 4.74
N VAL A 216 4.70 -10.13 3.48
CA VAL A 216 5.62 -9.46 2.56
C VAL A 216 5.26 -7.99 2.51
N MET A 217 6.15 -7.13 2.99
CA MET A 217 6.05 -5.68 2.82
C MET A 217 6.60 -5.32 1.43
N ARG A 218 5.80 -4.60 0.65
CA ARG A 218 6.09 -4.21 -0.72
C ARG A 218 5.49 -2.84 -1.01
#